data_AF-A0A8T2X1L1-F1
#
_entry.id   AF-A0A8T2X1L1-F1
#
_cell.length_a   1.000
_cell.length_b   1.000
_cell.length_c   1.000
_cell.angle_alpha   90.00
_cell.angle_beta   90.00
_cell.angle_gamma   90.00
#
_symmetry.space_group_name_H-M   'P 1'
#
loop_
_entity.id
_entity.type
_entity.pdbx_description
1 polymer ?
#
loop_
_entity_poly.entity_id
_entity_poly.type
_entity_poly.pdbx_seq_one_letter_code
_entity_poly.pdbx_strand_id
1 'polypeptide(L)'
;MEKEKDVETLLKDLANYKVQMAAKDSSYSQLLLELDHYQKSSEELSILLKKSEVEREVYCEDCREARTRIHELEAKVKEMTDELLETGKIREKLTHVLSELKATEEEILRMETQLATAREVNLKALAEAELMATAANIEKKRSEELVKHVAELNEAILVSKLASVEAEKEKCMVLSDKDARLESAMEMAAQAQEQVEDMKKRLEIMQELENQLLAKSVLVDSLQAELNQASELLSSYNKTVSDAVKDLNQLNADLIVKERDNSDHTFYFGPLETELNHLEAELKNENEEASHLIRNVEILMDELQEAKTKIYEIKEREKEAQIEIAVLKSELHKGRSELSAAEARTGSVKPGLYLAVQQLAVEAEAAERENQRLKGLDKVTEESEDFGLMHTDQYEKYSCQDVDAFQKNESNAESVKRRNEKDGNITISLEEYEFLIRKAEKAGEFLRRESSNMSTTSITSENKYESQLLKKELEIAIVKNRELRTRLEQAVTRAEAAEKAKTILEDQQKRRQEQKQRIKAAIVGLHEESTSREFSSSTYGSAPKEYQPLGKVLNMKF
;
A
#
# COMPACT_ATOMS: atom_id res chain seq x y z
N MET A 1 107.57 -109.09 202.90
CA MET A 1 106.18 -108.59 202.82
C MET A 1 106.05 -107.22 202.15
N GLU A 2 106.99 -106.27 202.26
CA GLU A 2 106.93 -105.03 201.43
C GLU A 2 107.52 -105.24 200.03
N LYS A 3 108.85 -105.45 199.90
CA LYS A 3 109.59 -105.55 198.62
C LYS A 3 109.01 -106.45 197.51
N GLU A 4 108.19 -107.41 197.89
CA GLU A 4 107.54 -108.36 196.97
C GLU A 4 106.29 -107.74 196.30
N LYS A 5 105.54 -106.93 197.05
CA LYS A 5 104.44 -106.10 196.51
C LYS A 5 104.98 -105.01 195.59
N ASP A 6 106.13 -104.40 195.91
CA ASP A 6 106.74 -103.37 195.07
C ASP A 6 107.04 -103.91 193.65
N VAL A 7 107.59 -105.12 193.57
CA VAL A 7 107.85 -105.81 192.29
C VAL A 7 106.55 -106.18 191.57
N GLU A 8 105.53 -106.64 192.29
CA GLU A 8 104.21 -106.92 191.71
C GLU A 8 103.55 -105.64 191.15
N THR A 9 103.66 -104.50 191.83
CA THR A 9 103.18 -103.21 191.32
C THR A 9 103.98 -102.74 190.10
N LEU A 10 105.30 -102.87 190.08
CA LEU A 10 106.12 -102.50 188.92
C LEU A 10 105.84 -103.39 187.70
N LEU A 11 105.57 -104.68 187.90
CA LEU A 11 105.14 -105.58 186.82
C LEU A 11 103.74 -105.22 186.30
N LYS A 12 102.82 -104.83 187.19
CA LYS A 12 101.48 -104.37 186.84
C LYS A 12 101.51 -103.04 186.07
N ASP A 13 102.35 -102.10 186.48
CA ASP A 13 102.56 -100.83 185.76
C ASP A 13 103.22 -101.07 184.41
N LEU A 14 104.24 -101.94 184.31
CA LEU A 14 104.84 -102.33 183.03
C LEU A 14 103.81 -102.97 182.08
N ALA A 15 102.91 -103.81 182.59
CA ALA A 15 101.81 -104.37 181.82
C ALA A 15 100.81 -103.28 181.36
N ASN A 16 100.46 -102.33 182.25
CA ASN A 16 99.60 -101.21 181.94
C ASN A 16 100.21 -100.30 180.86
N TYR A 17 101.49 -99.95 180.95
CA TYR A 17 102.22 -99.20 179.91
C TYR A 17 102.27 -99.96 178.58
N LYS A 18 102.46 -101.29 178.58
CA LYS A 18 102.39 -102.11 177.35
C LYS A 18 101.00 -102.07 176.70
N VAL A 19 99.93 -102.16 177.50
CA VAL A 19 98.55 -102.03 176.99
C VAL A 19 98.29 -100.62 176.46
N GLN A 20 98.76 -99.56 177.14
CA GLN A 20 98.64 -98.19 176.66
C GLN A 20 99.43 -97.93 175.37
N MET A 21 100.62 -98.51 175.22
CA MET A 21 101.38 -98.44 173.97
C MET A 21 100.66 -99.18 172.85
N ALA A 22 100.25 -100.44 173.06
CA ALA A 22 99.48 -101.19 172.06
C ALA A 22 98.17 -100.49 171.66
N ALA A 23 97.48 -99.82 172.60
CA ALA A 23 96.30 -99.02 172.29
C ALA A 23 96.62 -97.75 171.47
N LYS A 24 97.75 -97.07 171.75
CA LYS A 24 98.24 -95.95 170.94
C LYS A 24 98.68 -96.40 169.55
N ASP A 25 99.40 -97.51 169.45
CA ASP A 25 99.87 -98.08 168.18
C ASP A 25 98.69 -98.54 167.32
N SER A 26 97.66 -99.15 167.93
CA SER A 26 96.40 -99.48 167.27
C SER A 26 95.62 -98.23 166.83
N SER A 27 95.56 -97.19 167.66
CA SER A 27 94.89 -95.92 167.32
C SER A 27 95.63 -95.16 166.21
N TYR A 28 96.96 -95.17 166.21
CA TYR A 28 97.80 -94.60 165.16
C TYR A 28 97.68 -95.38 163.85
N SER A 29 97.63 -96.72 163.91
CA SER A 29 97.38 -97.57 162.75
C SER A 29 95.99 -97.34 162.16
N GLN A 30 94.97 -97.14 163.01
CA GLN A 30 93.63 -96.75 162.57
C GLN A 30 93.64 -95.35 161.92
N LEU A 31 94.29 -94.37 162.52
CA LEU A 31 94.40 -93.01 161.96
C LEU A 31 95.14 -92.99 160.61
N LEU A 32 96.13 -93.86 160.42
CA LEU A 32 96.79 -94.05 159.12
C LEU A 32 95.85 -94.66 158.07
N LEU A 33 94.99 -95.62 158.45
CA LEU A 33 93.99 -96.20 157.56
C LEU A 33 92.88 -95.18 157.20
N GLU A 34 92.47 -94.35 158.16
CA GLU A 34 91.54 -93.24 157.92
C GLU A 34 92.16 -92.19 156.99
N LEU A 35 93.45 -91.84 157.17
CA LEU A 35 94.18 -90.92 156.30
C LEU A 35 94.33 -91.45 154.86
N ASP A 36 94.70 -92.73 154.70
CA ASP A 36 94.78 -93.42 153.40
C ASP A 36 93.40 -93.48 152.70
N HIS A 37 92.33 -93.74 153.46
CA HIS A 37 90.96 -93.66 152.97
C HIS A 37 90.60 -92.24 152.49
N TYR A 38 90.84 -91.21 153.31
CA TYR A 38 90.56 -89.82 152.93
C TYR A 38 91.39 -89.35 151.73
N GLN A 39 92.65 -89.79 151.62
CA GLN A 39 93.46 -89.51 150.44
C GLN A 39 92.84 -90.13 149.19
N LYS A 40 92.46 -91.42 149.21
CA LYS A 40 91.81 -92.10 148.08
C LYS A 40 90.48 -91.44 147.69
N SER A 41 89.62 -91.13 148.65
CA SER A 41 88.39 -90.38 148.37
C SER A 41 88.66 -89.00 147.77
N SER A 42 89.73 -88.30 148.20
CA SER A 42 90.13 -87.01 147.62
C SER A 42 90.70 -87.14 146.21
N GLU A 43 91.41 -88.22 145.89
CA GLU A 43 91.92 -88.52 144.55
C GLU A 43 90.76 -88.88 143.60
N GLU A 44 89.83 -89.73 144.02
CA GLU A 44 88.60 -90.06 143.28
C GLU A 44 87.74 -88.81 143.00
N LEU A 45 87.52 -87.97 144.02
CA LEU A 45 86.79 -86.71 143.83
C LEU A 45 87.53 -85.72 142.91
N SER A 46 88.87 -85.69 142.92
CA SER A 46 89.66 -84.89 141.97
C SER A 46 89.52 -85.39 140.53
N ILE A 47 89.46 -86.71 140.32
CA ILE A 47 89.25 -87.33 139.00
C ILE A 47 87.82 -87.03 138.50
N LEU A 48 86.81 -87.16 139.36
CA LEU A 48 85.41 -86.85 139.03
C LEU A 48 85.22 -85.36 138.72
N LEU A 49 85.84 -84.46 139.49
CA LEU A 49 85.82 -83.03 139.23
C LEU A 49 86.41 -82.70 137.85
N LYS A 50 87.63 -83.18 137.55
CA LYS A 50 88.28 -82.98 136.25
C LYS A 50 87.45 -83.52 135.08
N LYS A 51 86.82 -84.69 135.25
CA LYS A 51 85.91 -85.25 134.24
C LYS A 51 84.70 -84.35 134.01
N SER A 52 84.07 -83.86 135.08
CA SER A 52 82.93 -82.95 135.00
C SER A 52 83.31 -81.58 134.43
N GLU A 53 84.52 -81.08 134.69
CA GLU A 53 85.05 -79.84 134.11
C GLU A 53 85.22 -79.94 132.59
N VAL A 54 85.76 -81.06 132.09
CA VAL A 54 85.89 -81.33 130.64
C VAL A 54 84.52 -81.52 129.99
N GLU A 55 83.61 -82.27 130.61
CA GLU A 55 82.22 -82.42 130.12
C GLU A 55 81.50 -81.07 130.04
N ARG A 56 81.65 -80.22 131.07
CA ARG A 56 81.13 -78.85 131.08
C ARG A 56 81.75 -77.98 129.99
N GLU A 57 83.04 -78.12 129.71
CA GLU A 57 83.72 -77.38 128.64
C GLU A 57 83.21 -77.77 127.25
N VAL A 58 83.05 -79.07 126.97
CA VAL A 58 82.40 -79.57 125.74
C VAL A 58 80.99 -79.00 125.60
N TYR A 59 80.14 -79.10 126.63
CA TYR A 59 78.81 -78.50 126.58
C TYR A 59 78.83 -76.98 126.38
N CYS A 60 79.86 -76.26 126.83
CA CYS A 60 80.03 -74.83 126.59
C CYS A 60 80.50 -74.50 125.16
N GLU A 61 81.13 -75.45 124.47
CA GLU A 61 81.46 -75.37 123.04
C GLU A 61 80.24 -75.70 122.18
N ASP A 62 79.55 -76.80 122.45
CA ASP A 62 78.30 -77.20 121.78
C ASP A 62 77.25 -76.06 121.85
N CYS A 63 77.07 -75.47 123.04
CA CYS A 63 76.18 -74.33 123.23
C CYS A 63 76.65 -73.06 122.50
N ARG A 64 77.93 -72.95 122.13
CA ARG A 64 78.46 -71.80 121.36
C ARG A 64 78.25 -72.03 119.87
N GLU A 65 78.59 -73.21 119.35
CA GLU A 65 78.31 -73.59 117.96
C GLU A 65 76.81 -73.50 117.66
N ALA A 66 75.96 -74.02 118.55
CA ALA A 66 74.50 -73.92 118.42
C ALA A 66 74.00 -72.46 118.35
N ARG A 67 74.59 -71.53 119.12
CA ARG A 67 74.26 -70.09 119.05
C ARG A 67 74.72 -69.45 117.75
N THR A 68 75.95 -69.73 117.30
CA THR A 68 76.44 -69.29 115.98
C THR A 68 75.50 -69.77 114.88
N ARG A 69 75.11 -71.05 114.91
CA ARG A 69 74.22 -71.64 113.91
C ARG A 69 72.80 -71.10 113.95
N ILE A 70 72.28 -70.76 115.13
CA ILE A 70 71.02 -70.02 115.27
C ILE A 70 71.12 -68.66 114.58
N HIS A 71 72.17 -67.87 114.85
CA HIS A 71 72.34 -66.54 114.23
C HIS A 71 72.52 -66.60 112.70
N GLU A 72 73.21 -67.62 112.17
CA GLU A 72 73.27 -67.88 110.72
C GLU A 72 71.88 -68.14 110.12
N LEU A 73 71.05 -68.94 110.81
CA LEU A 73 69.70 -69.26 110.36
C LEU A 73 68.75 -68.07 110.51
N GLU A 74 68.86 -67.28 111.57
CA GLU A 74 68.12 -66.02 111.76
C GLU A 74 68.45 -65.00 110.66
N ALA A 75 69.74 -64.83 110.34
CA ALA A 75 70.18 -63.96 109.26
C ALA A 75 69.63 -64.42 107.90
N LYS A 76 69.67 -65.73 107.61
CA LYS A 76 69.14 -66.28 106.36
C LYS A 76 67.60 -66.22 106.29
N VAL A 77 66.90 -66.41 107.39
CA VAL A 77 65.43 -66.24 107.46
C VAL A 77 65.06 -64.78 107.19
N LYS A 78 65.84 -63.82 107.70
CA LYS A 78 65.65 -62.40 107.38
C LYS A 78 65.92 -62.11 105.90
N GLU A 79 67.03 -62.59 105.34
CA GLU A 79 67.37 -62.45 103.91
C GLU A 79 66.23 -62.96 103.01
N MET A 80 65.75 -64.19 103.24
CA MET A 80 64.61 -64.75 102.51
C MET A 80 63.30 -63.96 102.72
N THR A 81 63.12 -63.31 103.87
CA THR A 81 61.95 -62.45 104.13
C THR A 81 62.02 -61.15 103.33
N ASP A 82 63.19 -60.52 103.25
CA ASP A 82 63.43 -59.31 102.46
C ASP A 82 63.32 -59.62 100.94
N GLU A 83 63.82 -60.78 100.49
CA GLU A 83 63.63 -61.29 99.11
C GLU A 83 62.16 -61.54 98.76
N LEU A 84 61.40 -62.17 99.66
CA LEU A 84 59.96 -62.41 99.47
C LEU A 84 59.18 -61.09 99.41
N LEU A 85 59.57 -60.08 100.18
CA LEU A 85 58.97 -58.76 100.20
C LEU A 85 59.23 -57.99 98.89
N GLU A 86 60.45 -58.02 98.35
CA GLU A 86 60.73 -57.43 97.03
C GLU A 86 60.07 -58.21 95.89
N THR A 87 60.00 -59.55 95.99
CA THR A 87 59.21 -60.38 95.09
C THR A 87 57.71 -60.03 95.14
N GLY A 88 57.21 -59.60 96.30
CA GLY A 88 55.88 -59.02 96.49
C GLY A 88 55.69 -57.75 95.67
N LYS A 89 56.52 -56.72 95.90
CA LYS A 89 56.49 -55.45 95.15
C LYS A 89 56.63 -55.63 93.63
N ILE A 90 57.47 -56.57 93.18
CA ILE A 90 57.65 -56.89 91.75
C ILE A 90 56.36 -57.48 91.18
N ARG A 91 55.68 -58.37 91.92
CA ARG A 91 54.39 -58.94 91.54
C ARG A 91 53.29 -57.87 91.49
N GLU A 92 53.24 -56.96 92.45
CA GLU A 92 52.31 -55.83 92.47
C GLU A 92 52.50 -54.93 91.24
N LYS A 93 53.73 -54.51 90.95
CA LYS A 93 54.09 -53.75 89.74
C LYS A 93 53.67 -54.49 88.46
N LEU A 94 53.90 -55.80 88.39
CA LEU A 94 53.50 -56.62 87.24
C LEU A 94 51.96 -56.67 87.09
N THR A 95 51.21 -56.83 88.18
CA THR A 95 49.73 -56.80 88.13
C THR A 95 49.18 -55.43 87.73
N HIS A 96 49.84 -54.34 88.14
CA HIS A 96 49.49 -52.98 87.74
C HIS A 96 49.69 -52.79 86.23
N VAL A 97 50.88 -53.13 85.69
CA VAL A 97 51.17 -53.04 84.25
C VAL A 97 50.23 -53.93 83.41
N LEU A 98 49.88 -55.12 83.90
CA LEU A 98 48.89 -55.98 83.24
C LEU A 98 47.48 -55.35 83.22
N SER A 99 47.08 -54.63 84.26
CA SER A 99 45.80 -53.91 84.30
C SER A 99 45.78 -52.71 83.35
N GLU A 100 46.89 -51.97 83.23
CA GLU A 100 47.03 -50.86 82.28
C GLU A 100 47.03 -51.36 80.83
N LEU A 101 47.80 -52.43 80.55
CA LEU A 101 47.82 -53.06 79.22
C LEU A 101 46.42 -53.46 78.78
N LYS A 102 45.66 -54.14 79.65
CA LYS A 102 44.28 -54.54 79.38
C LYS A 102 43.34 -53.34 79.16
N ALA A 103 43.51 -52.25 79.91
CA ALA A 103 42.74 -51.03 79.69
C ALA A 103 43.04 -50.38 78.32
N THR A 104 44.32 -50.37 77.89
CA THR A 104 44.69 -49.88 76.55
C THR A 104 44.22 -50.80 75.42
N GLU A 105 44.20 -52.12 75.63
CA GLU A 105 43.63 -53.10 74.68
C GLU A 105 42.12 -52.87 74.48
N GLU A 106 41.38 -52.67 75.57
CA GLU A 106 39.95 -52.33 75.54
C GLU A 106 39.67 -50.96 74.90
N GLU A 107 40.61 -50.01 74.98
CA GLU A 107 40.51 -48.72 74.29
C GLU A 107 40.83 -48.80 72.80
N ILE A 108 41.85 -49.57 72.41
CA ILE A 108 42.16 -49.84 71.00
C ILE A 108 40.96 -50.49 70.31
N LEU A 109 40.36 -51.53 70.90
CA LEU A 109 39.17 -52.19 70.36
C LEU A 109 37.96 -51.22 70.23
N ARG A 110 37.83 -50.26 71.15
CA ARG A 110 36.82 -49.18 71.10
C ARG A 110 37.07 -48.24 69.92
N MET A 111 38.32 -47.87 69.66
CA MET A 111 38.69 -47.02 68.53
C MET A 111 38.57 -47.77 67.19
N GLU A 112 38.93 -49.05 67.12
CA GLU A 112 38.78 -49.87 65.91
C GLU A 112 37.31 -50.05 65.51
N THR A 113 36.41 -50.30 66.47
CA THR A 113 34.97 -50.41 66.22
C THR A 113 34.34 -49.07 65.80
N GLN A 114 34.73 -47.96 66.42
CA GLN A 114 34.36 -46.61 65.95
C GLN A 114 34.85 -46.33 64.53
N LEU A 115 36.12 -46.67 64.23
CA LEU A 115 36.72 -46.47 62.92
C LEU A 115 36.09 -47.38 61.84
N ALA A 116 35.65 -48.59 62.20
CA ALA A 116 34.88 -49.47 61.32
C ALA A 116 33.51 -48.88 60.97
N THR A 117 32.74 -48.42 61.97
CA THR A 117 31.43 -47.79 61.74
C THR A 117 31.55 -46.47 60.95
N ALA A 118 32.57 -45.65 61.22
CA ALA A 118 32.85 -44.44 60.46
C ALA A 118 33.21 -44.75 58.98
N ARG A 119 33.97 -45.83 58.71
CA ARG A 119 34.22 -46.31 57.34
C ARG A 119 32.93 -46.77 56.66
N GLU A 120 32.05 -47.50 57.35
CA GLU A 120 30.78 -47.96 56.79
C GLU A 120 29.85 -46.78 56.44
N VAL A 121 29.74 -45.77 57.31
CA VAL A 121 28.98 -44.54 57.06
C VAL A 121 29.55 -43.77 55.87
N ASN A 122 30.88 -43.61 55.79
CA ASN A 122 31.53 -42.95 54.65
C ASN A 122 31.31 -43.69 53.33
N LEU A 123 31.30 -45.04 53.34
CA LEU A 123 31.01 -45.83 52.14
C LEU A 123 29.55 -45.69 51.68
N LYS A 124 28.59 -45.62 52.62
CA LYS A 124 27.18 -45.36 52.29
C LYS A 124 26.99 -43.96 51.70
N ALA A 125 27.54 -42.93 52.34
CA ALA A 125 27.48 -41.55 51.86
C ALA A 125 28.15 -41.38 50.48
N LEU A 126 29.24 -42.10 50.22
CA LEU A 126 29.90 -42.11 48.90
C LEU A 126 29.02 -42.77 47.83
N ALA A 127 28.41 -43.92 48.13
CA ALA A 127 27.49 -44.59 47.19
C ALA A 127 26.23 -43.73 46.89
N GLU A 128 25.67 -43.06 47.91
CA GLU A 128 24.58 -42.10 47.73
C GLU A 128 25.01 -40.90 46.86
N ALA A 129 26.23 -40.38 47.05
CA ALA A 129 26.78 -39.32 46.22
C ALA A 129 27.04 -39.75 44.76
N GLU A 130 27.47 -40.99 44.52
CA GLU A 130 27.61 -41.55 43.16
C GLU A 130 26.25 -41.73 42.46
N LEU A 131 25.23 -42.18 43.19
CA LEU A 131 23.86 -42.25 42.68
C LEU A 131 23.30 -40.84 42.37
N MET A 132 23.54 -39.86 43.24
CA MET A 132 23.13 -38.47 42.99
C MET A 132 23.89 -37.86 41.78
N ALA A 133 25.19 -38.12 41.65
CA ALA A 133 26.00 -37.62 40.54
C ALA A 133 25.62 -38.25 39.19
N THR A 134 25.28 -39.54 39.16
CA THR A 134 24.78 -40.20 37.94
C THR A 134 23.39 -39.69 37.55
N ALA A 135 22.47 -39.50 38.51
CA ALA A 135 21.17 -38.87 38.26
C ALA A 135 21.31 -37.44 37.73
N ALA A 136 22.17 -36.61 38.34
CA ALA A 136 22.43 -35.23 37.88
C ALA A 136 23.04 -35.18 36.48
N ASN A 137 23.89 -36.14 36.10
CA ASN A 137 24.46 -36.25 34.76
C ASN A 137 23.41 -36.67 33.71
N ILE A 138 22.44 -37.53 34.08
CA ILE A 138 21.31 -37.89 33.21
C ILE A 138 20.39 -36.68 33.00
N GLU A 139 20.02 -35.98 34.07
CA GLU A 139 19.16 -34.79 33.95
C GLU A 139 19.85 -33.64 33.21
N LYS A 140 21.16 -33.46 33.41
CA LYS A 140 21.96 -32.54 32.59
C LYS A 140 21.82 -32.84 31.10
N LYS A 141 22.03 -34.09 30.67
CA LYS A 141 21.89 -34.48 29.25
C LYS A 141 20.47 -34.24 28.72
N ARG A 142 19.46 -34.60 29.50
CA ARG A 142 18.05 -34.31 29.19
C ARG A 142 17.79 -32.81 28.99
N SER A 143 18.40 -31.95 29.81
CA SER A 143 18.31 -30.50 29.67
C SER A 143 19.06 -29.98 28.42
N GLU A 144 20.22 -30.55 28.09
CA GLU A 144 20.98 -30.22 26.87
C GLU A 144 20.24 -30.65 25.60
N GLU A 145 19.53 -31.79 25.63
CA GLU A 145 18.62 -32.25 24.57
C GLU A 145 17.39 -31.35 24.43
N LEU A 146 16.76 -30.97 25.55
CA LEU A 146 15.63 -30.04 25.53
C LEU A 146 16.01 -28.66 24.98
N VAL A 147 17.20 -28.14 25.30
CA VAL A 147 17.72 -26.88 24.76
C VAL A 147 17.94 -26.96 23.24
N LYS A 148 18.41 -28.10 22.71
CA LYS A 148 18.50 -28.32 21.25
C LYS A 148 17.12 -28.29 20.59
N HIS A 149 16.15 -29.02 21.13
CA HIS A 149 14.78 -29.03 20.59
C HIS A 149 14.11 -27.65 20.66
N VAL A 150 14.40 -26.84 21.69
CA VAL A 150 13.95 -25.44 21.75
C VAL A 150 14.64 -24.57 20.68
N ALA A 151 15.91 -24.80 20.36
CA ALA A 151 16.59 -24.11 19.26
C ALA A 151 16.01 -24.51 17.89
N GLU A 152 15.86 -25.81 17.63
CA GLU A 152 15.25 -26.38 16.42
C GLU A 152 13.82 -25.86 16.20
N LEU A 153 13.00 -25.79 17.26
CA LEU A 153 11.64 -25.23 17.21
C LEU A 153 11.66 -23.73 16.87
N ASN A 154 12.57 -22.96 17.48
CA ASN A 154 12.69 -21.52 17.22
C ASN A 154 13.16 -21.25 15.77
N GLU A 155 14.07 -22.06 15.24
CA GLU A 155 14.48 -22.00 13.83
C GLU A 155 13.32 -22.33 12.89
N ALA A 156 12.57 -23.40 13.15
CA ALA A 156 11.37 -23.76 12.38
C ALA A 156 10.29 -22.65 12.43
N ILE A 157 10.11 -21.99 13.58
CA ILE A 157 9.21 -20.83 13.74
C ILE A 157 9.71 -19.62 12.92
N LEU A 158 11.03 -19.37 12.86
CA LEU A 158 11.61 -18.30 12.04
C LEU A 158 11.43 -18.59 10.54
N VAL A 159 11.73 -19.81 10.09
CA VAL A 159 11.53 -20.24 8.69
C VAL A 159 10.05 -20.15 8.30
N SER A 160 9.14 -20.61 9.17
CA SER A 160 7.69 -20.50 8.94
C SER A 160 7.21 -19.04 8.85
N LYS A 161 7.72 -18.15 9.70
CA LYS A 161 7.43 -16.70 9.63
C LYS A 161 7.95 -16.08 8.34
N LEU A 162 9.17 -16.41 7.92
CA LEU A 162 9.74 -15.91 6.65
C LEU A 162 8.91 -16.37 5.45
N ALA A 163 8.55 -17.66 5.38
CA ALA A 163 7.68 -18.18 4.33
C ALA A 163 6.29 -17.52 4.33
N SER A 164 5.72 -17.22 5.50
CA SER A 164 4.44 -16.50 5.61
C SER A 164 4.54 -15.04 5.14
N VAL A 165 5.67 -14.36 5.38
CA VAL A 165 5.91 -12.98 4.90
C VAL A 165 6.13 -12.97 3.38
N GLU A 166 6.85 -13.96 2.84
CA GLU A 166 7.09 -14.08 1.41
C GLU A 166 5.80 -14.43 0.63
N ALA A 167 4.97 -15.32 1.16
CA ALA A 167 3.66 -15.63 0.58
C ALA A 167 2.68 -14.44 0.62
N GLU A 168 2.67 -13.64 1.70
CA GLU A 168 1.85 -12.43 1.78
C GLU A 168 2.37 -11.33 0.82
N LYS A 169 3.70 -11.21 0.66
CA LYS A 169 4.32 -10.35 -0.36
C LYS A 169 3.94 -10.77 -1.78
N GLU A 170 3.98 -12.06 -2.10
CA GLU A 170 3.52 -12.59 -3.39
C GLU A 170 2.04 -12.28 -3.62
N LYS A 171 1.19 -12.50 -2.61
CA LYS A 171 -0.23 -12.12 -2.64
C LYS A 171 -0.44 -10.62 -2.88
N CYS A 172 0.36 -9.73 -2.28
CA CYS A 172 0.32 -8.29 -2.59
C CYS A 172 0.72 -7.98 -4.04
N MET A 173 1.75 -8.64 -4.60
CA MET A 173 2.11 -8.47 -6.02
C MET A 173 1.00 -8.96 -6.95
N VAL A 174 0.39 -10.10 -6.66
CA VAL A 174 -0.73 -10.68 -7.44
C VAL A 174 -2.00 -9.82 -7.34
N LEU A 175 -2.24 -9.13 -6.23
CA LEU A 175 -3.30 -8.14 -6.12
C LEU A 175 -2.99 -6.91 -6.99
N SER A 176 -1.80 -6.32 -6.87
CA SER A 176 -1.41 -5.16 -7.69
C SER A 176 -1.44 -5.43 -9.21
N ASP A 177 -1.09 -6.64 -9.65
CA ASP A 177 -1.22 -7.08 -11.05
C ASP A 177 -2.70 -7.22 -11.48
N LYS A 178 -3.57 -7.73 -10.61
CA LYS A 178 -5.01 -7.78 -10.87
C LYS A 178 -5.65 -6.39 -10.92
N ASP A 179 -5.25 -5.49 -10.03
CA ASP A 179 -5.77 -4.13 -9.96
C ASP A 179 -5.37 -3.34 -11.22
N ALA A 180 -4.10 -3.40 -11.64
CA ALA A 180 -3.65 -2.79 -12.90
C ALA A 180 -4.34 -3.38 -14.15
N ARG A 181 -4.63 -4.69 -14.16
CA ARG A 181 -5.46 -5.31 -15.22
C ARG A 181 -6.91 -4.85 -15.17
N LEU A 182 -7.46 -4.58 -13.99
CA LEU A 182 -8.81 -4.06 -13.79
C LEU A 182 -8.92 -2.61 -14.28
N GLU A 183 -7.93 -1.76 -13.98
CA GLU A 183 -7.84 -0.39 -14.51
C GLU A 183 -7.78 -0.41 -16.05
N SER A 184 -6.87 -1.21 -16.64
CA SER A 184 -6.79 -1.36 -18.09
C SER A 184 -8.08 -1.92 -18.72
N ALA A 185 -8.77 -2.85 -18.04
CA ALA A 185 -10.07 -3.35 -18.47
C ALA A 185 -11.19 -2.29 -18.36
N MET A 186 -11.16 -1.41 -17.34
CA MET A 186 -12.06 -0.27 -17.23
C MET A 186 -11.82 0.77 -18.33
N GLU A 187 -10.55 1.07 -18.66
CA GLU A 187 -10.21 1.97 -19.78
C GLU A 187 -10.72 1.40 -21.12
N MET A 188 -10.47 0.12 -21.40
CA MET A 188 -10.99 -0.54 -22.60
C MET A 188 -12.53 -0.58 -22.63
N ALA A 189 -13.19 -0.82 -21.49
CA ALA A 189 -14.65 -0.81 -21.40
C ALA A 189 -15.23 0.59 -21.60
N ALA A 190 -14.60 1.63 -21.03
CA ALA A 190 -15.00 3.03 -21.23
C ALA A 190 -14.85 3.45 -22.70
N GLN A 191 -13.73 3.09 -23.35
CA GLN A 191 -13.49 3.36 -24.77
C GLN A 191 -14.49 2.60 -25.67
N ALA A 192 -14.81 1.34 -25.34
CA ALA A 192 -15.82 0.58 -26.05
C ALA A 192 -17.23 1.20 -25.88
N GLN A 193 -17.56 1.71 -24.68
CA GLN A 193 -18.84 2.35 -24.43
C GLN A 193 -18.93 3.73 -25.10
N GLU A 194 -17.84 4.49 -25.22
CA GLU A 194 -17.75 5.69 -26.06
C GLU A 194 -18.03 5.36 -27.53
N GLN A 195 -17.42 4.31 -28.07
CA GLN A 195 -17.68 3.86 -29.44
C GLN A 195 -19.13 3.41 -29.65
N VAL A 196 -19.74 2.69 -28.69
CA VAL A 196 -21.14 2.28 -28.76
C VAL A 196 -22.08 3.49 -28.74
N GLU A 197 -21.83 4.49 -27.89
CA GLU A 197 -22.66 5.69 -27.82
C GLU A 197 -22.48 6.57 -29.07
N ASP A 198 -21.30 6.60 -29.69
CA ASP A 198 -21.08 7.27 -30.98
C ASP A 198 -21.69 6.52 -32.17
N MET A 199 -21.67 5.18 -32.16
CA MET A 199 -22.44 4.34 -33.10
C MET A 199 -23.94 4.59 -32.97
N LYS A 200 -24.45 4.72 -31.73
CA LYS A 200 -25.86 5.00 -31.43
C LYS A 200 -26.28 6.37 -31.95
N LYS A 201 -25.48 7.43 -31.77
CA LYS A 201 -25.70 8.75 -32.40
C LYS A 201 -25.79 8.65 -33.93
N ARG A 202 -24.90 7.87 -34.56
CA ARG A 202 -24.92 7.64 -36.02
C ARG A 202 -26.17 6.87 -36.46
N LEU A 203 -26.64 5.93 -35.64
CA LEU A 203 -27.86 5.15 -35.89
C LEU A 203 -29.11 6.03 -35.73
N GLU A 204 -29.13 6.93 -34.74
CA GLU A 204 -30.19 7.93 -34.56
C GLU A 204 -30.27 8.91 -35.75
N ILE A 205 -29.12 9.38 -36.26
CA ILE A 205 -29.05 10.18 -37.50
C ILE A 205 -29.52 9.35 -38.71
N MET A 206 -29.18 8.06 -38.79
CA MET A 206 -29.65 7.17 -39.85
C MET A 206 -31.15 6.95 -39.79
N GLN A 207 -31.72 6.78 -38.60
CA GLN A 207 -33.15 6.63 -38.36
C GLN A 207 -33.93 7.88 -38.79
N GLU A 208 -33.39 9.07 -38.50
CA GLU A 208 -33.98 10.34 -38.96
C GLU A 208 -33.89 10.50 -40.48
N LEU A 209 -32.78 10.12 -41.11
CA LEU A 209 -32.67 10.09 -42.57
C LEU A 209 -33.61 9.07 -43.22
N GLU A 210 -33.85 7.92 -42.57
CA GLU A 210 -34.83 6.90 -42.99
C GLU A 210 -36.27 7.43 -42.84
N ASN A 211 -36.60 8.11 -41.74
CA ASN A 211 -37.89 8.78 -41.56
C ASN A 211 -38.14 9.84 -42.65
N GLN A 212 -37.12 10.65 -42.97
CA GLN A 212 -37.19 11.62 -44.06
C GLN A 212 -37.28 10.96 -45.44
N LEU A 213 -36.66 9.80 -45.64
CA LEU A 213 -36.79 9.01 -46.87
C LEU A 213 -38.21 8.44 -47.01
N LEU A 214 -38.77 7.88 -45.94
CA LEU A 214 -40.14 7.37 -45.89
C LEU A 214 -41.18 8.48 -46.14
N ALA A 215 -41.02 9.64 -45.51
CA ALA A 215 -41.88 10.80 -45.75
C ALA A 215 -41.81 11.29 -47.22
N LYS A 216 -40.61 11.25 -47.82
CA LYS A 216 -40.42 11.56 -49.25
C LYS A 216 -40.98 10.46 -50.16
N SER A 217 -40.92 9.18 -49.77
CA SER A 217 -41.55 8.08 -50.50
C SER A 217 -43.06 8.27 -50.55
N VAL A 218 -43.72 8.50 -49.41
CA VAL A 218 -45.17 8.76 -49.33
C VAL A 218 -45.57 9.98 -50.18
N LEU A 219 -44.73 11.02 -50.23
CA LEU A 219 -44.94 12.16 -51.14
C LEU A 219 -44.79 11.77 -52.62
N VAL A 220 -43.79 10.96 -52.97
CA VAL A 220 -43.61 10.44 -54.35
C VAL A 220 -44.77 9.53 -54.74
N ASP A 221 -45.25 8.68 -53.85
CA ASP A 221 -46.40 7.81 -54.07
C ASP A 221 -47.69 8.63 -54.29
N SER A 222 -47.88 9.73 -53.52
CA SER A 222 -48.97 10.69 -53.74
C SER A 222 -48.86 11.38 -55.10
N LEU A 223 -47.69 11.93 -55.44
CA LEU A 223 -47.45 12.60 -56.72
C LEU A 223 -47.57 11.64 -57.91
N GLN A 224 -47.21 10.37 -57.74
CA GLN A 224 -47.41 9.33 -58.75
C GLN A 224 -48.90 8.96 -58.90
N ALA A 225 -49.67 8.94 -57.81
CA ALA A 225 -51.12 8.77 -57.87
C ALA A 225 -51.82 9.96 -58.56
N GLU A 226 -51.43 11.20 -58.24
CA GLU A 226 -51.89 12.42 -58.91
C GLU A 226 -51.52 12.42 -60.41
N LEU A 227 -50.29 12.02 -60.77
CA LEU A 227 -49.83 11.88 -62.15
C LEU A 227 -50.61 10.80 -62.91
N ASN A 228 -50.91 9.67 -62.26
CA ASN A 228 -51.74 8.61 -62.84
C ASN A 228 -53.17 9.11 -63.07
N GLN A 229 -53.77 9.80 -62.09
CA GLN A 229 -55.11 10.39 -62.20
C GLN A 229 -55.17 11.45 -63.32
N ALA A 230 -54.16 12.31 -63.43
CA ALA A 230 -54.02 13.26 -64.53
C ALA A 230 -53.88 12.53 -65.89
N SER A 231 -53.16 11.40 -65.94
CA SER A 231 -53.01 10.58 -67.14
C SER A 231 -54.29 9.85 -67.54
N GLU A 232 -55.10 9.39 -66.60
CA GLU A 232 -56.44 8.85 -66.87
C GLU A 232 -57.39 9.92 -67.39
N LEU A 233 -57.36 11.13 -66.82
CA LEU A 233 -58.10 12.29 -67.34
C LEU A 233 -57.67 12.61 -68.78
N LEU A 234 -56.36 12.63 -69.07
CA LEU A 234 -55.81 12.86 -70.41
C LEU A 234 -56.21 11.73 -71.39
N SER A 235 -56.24 10.48 -70.93
CA SER A 235 -56.74 9.33 -71.69
C SER A 235 -58.24 9.46 -72.00
N SER A 236 -59.05 9.91 -71.04
CA SER A 236 -60.49 10.15 -71.24
C SER A 236 -60.74 11.31 -72.22
N TYR A 237 -59.94 12.38 -72.12
CA TYR A 237 -59.97 13.51 -73.05
C TYR A 237 -59.61 13.07 -74.47
N ASN A 238 -58.48 12.36 -74.65
CA ASN A 238 -58.06 11.83 -75.94
C ASN A 238 -59.10 10.86 -76.54
N LYS A 239 -59.84 10.13 -75.71
CA LYS A 239 -60.98 9.31 -76.17
C LYS A 239 -62.13 10.17 -76.70
N THR A 240 -62.55 11.20 -75.96
CA THR A 240 -63.60 12.14 -76.46
C THR A 240 -63.17 12.89 -77.73
N VAL A 241 -61.88 13.24 -77.86
CA VAL A 241 -61.32 13.78 -79.11
C VAL A 241 -61.37 12.73 -80.24
N SER A 242 -61.03 11.48 -79.96
CA SER A 242 -61.09 10.40 -80.95
C SER A 242 -62.51 10.09 -81.44
N ASP A 243 -63.53 10.26 -80.60
CA ASP A 243 -64.92 10.07 -81.00
C ASP A 243 -65.43 11.29 -81.79
N ALA A 244 -65.09 12.53 -81.39
CA ALA A 244 -65.37 13.72 -82.19
C ALA A 244 -64.70 13.70 -83.59
N VAL A 245 -63.51 13.09 -83.71
CA VAL A 245 -62.84 12.87 -85.00
C VAL A 245 -63.59 11.87 -85.88
N LYS A 246 -64.32 10.89 -85.32
CA LYS A 246 -65.19 10.00 -86.14
C LYS A 246 -66.38 10.77 -86.71
N ASP A 247 -67.05 11.58 -85.90
CA ASP A 247 -68.23 12.36 -86.32
C ASP A 247 -67.87 13.33 -87.46
N LEU A 248 -66.70 13.96 -87.39
CA LEU A 248 -66.18 14.83 -88.46
C LEU A 248 -65.91 14.07 -89.77
N ASN A 249 -65.41 12.83 -89.70
CA ASN A 249 -65.22 11.98 -90.87
C ASN A 249 -66.56 11.51 -91.47
N GLN A 250 -67.59 11.28 -90.66
CA GLN A 250 -68.94 10.95 -91.14
C GLN A 250 -69.57 12.14 -91.87
N LEU A 251 -69.44 13.36 -91.34
CA LEU A 251 -69.95 14.59 -91.97
C LEU A 251 -69.33 14.83 -93.37
N ASN A 252 -68.06 14.48 -93.54
CA ASN A 252 -67.36 14.60 -94.82
C ASN A 252 -67.90 13.62 -95.90
N ALA A 253 -68.42 12.45 -95.50
CA ALA A 253 -69.02 11.49 -96.42
C ALA A 253 -70.37 12.00 -96.98
N ASP A 254 -71.18 12.66 -96.14
CA ASP A 254 -72.47 13.22 -96.54
C ASP A 254 -72.32 14.41 -97.52
N LEU A 255 -71.21 15.16 -97.43
CA LEU A 255 -70.89 16.27 -98.34
C LEU A 255 -70.69 15.77 -99.79
N ILE A 256 -69.95 14.67 -99.96
CA ILE A 256 -69.61 14.06 -101.26
C ILE A 256 -70.86 13.53 -101.98
N VAL A 257 -71.93 13.20 -101.24
CA VAL A 257 -73.21 12.79 -101.85
C VAL A 257 -73.95 13.99 -102.45
N LYS A 258 -73.97 15.15 -101.78
CA LYS A 258 -74.66 16.36 -102.27
C LYS A 258 -74.01 17.01 -103.48
N GLU A 259 -72.73 16.76 -103.73
CA GLU A 259 -71.99 17.36 -104.86
C GLU A 259 -72.43 16.81 -106.23
N ARG A 260 -73.15 15.68 -106.28
CA ARG A 260 -73.60 15.04 -107.53
C ARG A 260 -74.95 15.51 -108.08
N ASP A 261 -75.82 16.08 -107.23
CA ASP A 261 -77.20 16.40 -107.62
C ASP A 261 -77.36 17.83 -108.19
N ASN A 262 -76.27 18.59 -108.35
CA ASN A 262 -76.31 20.06 -108.50
C ASN A 262 -75.70 20.61 -109.80
N SER A 263 -75.38 19.75 -110.79
CA SER A 263 -74.63 20.14 -112.00
C SER A 263 -75.48 20.42 -113.26
N ASP A 264 -76.80 20.62 -113.11
CA ASP A 264 -77.75 20.72 -114.24
C ASP A 264 -78.36 22.14 -114.43
N HIS A 265 -77.84 23.16 -113.73
CA HIS A 265 -78.38 24.54 -113.72
C HIS A 265 -77.40 25.65 -114.16
N THR A 266 -76.33 25.29 -114.87
CA THR A 266 -75.32 26.21 -115.45
C THR A 266 -75.85 27.11 -116.59
N PHE A 267 -77.17 27.26 -116.75
CA PHE A 267 -77.82 27.98 -117.87
C PHE A 267 -78.31 29.39 -117.49
N TYR A 268 -78.43 29.71 -116.19
CA TYR A 268 -79.09 30.95 -115.71
C TYR A 268 -78.16 32.03 -115.13
N PHE A 269 -76.84 31.84 -115.14
CA PHE A 269 -75.92 32.79 -114.48
C PHE A 269 -75.58 34.05 -115.32
N GLY A 270 -75.51 33.91 -116.65
CA GLY A 270 -75.07 34.99 -117.56
C GLY A 270 -75.86 36.33 -117.50
N PRO A 271 -77.20 36.34 -117.33
CA PRO A 271 -77.96 37.60 -117.28
C PRO A 271 -77.63 38.48 -116.07
N LEU A 272 -77.41 37.87 -114.90
CA LEU A 272 -77.13 38.58 -113.64
C LEU A 272 -75.80 39.35 -113.68
N GLU A 273 -74.81 38.81 -114.42
CA GLU A 273 -73.53 39.48 -114.62
C GLU A 273 -73.66 40.73 -115.49
N THR A 274 -74.57 40.74 -116.48
CA THR A 274 -74.88 41.96 -117.25
C THR A 274 -75.69 43.00 -116.48
N GLU A 275 -76.47 42.59 -115.48
CA GLU A 275 -77.28 43.48 -114.65
C GLU A 275 -76.43 44.23 -113.60
N LEU A 276 -75.42 43.55 -113.03
CA LEU A 276 -74.43 44.17 -112.13
C LEU A 276 -73.63 45.29 -112.82
N ASN A 277 -73.18 45.05 -114.06
CA ASN A 277 -72.45 46.03 -114.87
C ASN A 277 -73.32 47.24 -115.29
N HIS A 278 -74.65 47.10 -115.31
CA HIS A 278 -75.57 48.21 -115.59
C HIS A 278 -75.70 49.16 -114.39
N LEU A 279 -75.84 48.61 -113.18
CA LEU A 279 -75.96 49.38 -111.94
C LEU A 279 -74.67 50.16 -111.61
N GLU A 280 -73.50 49.61 -111.92
CA GLU A 280 -72.21 50.31 -111.72
C GLU A 280 -72.08 51.55 -112.63
N ALA A 281 -72.71 51.53 -113.82
CA ALA A 281 -72.76 52.70 -114.71
C ALA A 281 -73.73 53.79 -114.21
N GLU A 282 -74.89 53.43 -113.67
CA GLU A 282 -75.85 54.39 -113.11
C GLU A 282 -75.30 55.08 -111.85
N LEU A 283 -74.66 54.31 -110.94
CA LEU A 283 -74.01 54.85 -109.74
C LEU A 283 -72.97 55.94 -110.07
N LYS A 284 -72.27 55.79 -111.20
CA LYS A 284 -71.29 56.78 -111.66
C LYS A 284 -71.95 58.07 -112.15
N ASN A 285 -73.07 57.98 -112.87
CA ASN A 285 -73.81 59.14 -113.38
C ASN A 285 -74.38 59.99 -112.23
N GLU A 286 -75.05 59.35 -111.26
CA GLU A 286 -75.56 59.98 -110.03
C GLU A 286 -74.44 60.71 -109.25
N ASN A 287 -73.24 60.13 -109.17
CA ASN A 287 -72.10 60.74 -108.48
C ASN A 287 -71.54 61.99 -109.23
N GLU A 288 -71.59 62.00 -110.56
CA GLU A 288 -71.22 63.18 -111.36
C GLU A 288 -72.28 64.30 -111.22
N GLU A 289 -73.58 63.95 -111.12
CA GLU A 289 -74.68 64.91 -110.89
C GLU A 289 -74.70 65.47 -109.45
N ALA A 290 -74.41 64.64 -108.44
CA ALA A 290 -74.18 65.10 -107.06
C ALA A 290 -73.01 66.09 -106.98
N SER A 291 -71.93 65.84 -107.74
CA SER A 291 -70.77 66.73 -107.84
C SER A 291 -71.06 68.06 -108.55
N HIS A 292 -72.13 68.13 -109.34
CA HIS A 292 -72.65 69.37 -109.94
C HIS A 292 -73.53 70.13 -108.93
N LEU A 293 -74.40 69.43 -108.19
CA LEU A 293 -75.23 70.03 -107.14
C LEU A 293 -74.41 70.66 -106.00
N ILE A 294 -73.30 70.05 -105.57
CA ILE A 294 -72.43 70.59 -104.52
C ILE A 294 -71.90 71.99 -104.89
N ARG A 295 -71.40 72.19 -106.12
CA ARG A 295 -70.92 73.52 -106.58
C ARG A 295 -72.02 74.57 -106.59
N ASN A 296 -73.24 74.19 -106.94
CA ASN A 296 -74.37 75.11 -106.97
C ASN A 296 -74.78 75.54 -105.54
N VAL A 297 -74.59 74.67 -104.54
CA VAL A 297 -74.77 75.02 -103.12
C VAL A 297 -73.67 75.96 -102.63
N GLU A 298 -72.41 75.75 -103.03
CA GLU A 298 -71.30 76.65 -102.70
C GLU A 298 -71.53 78.07 -103.24
N ILE A 299 -71.87 78.21 -104.53
CA ILE A 299 -72.15 79.50 -105.19
C ILE A 299 -73.30 80.24 -104.49
N LEU A 300 -74.42 79.56 -104.22
CA LEU A 300 -75.58 80.16 -103.55
C LEU A 300 -75.29 80.54 -102.09
N MET A 301 -74.33 79.89 -101.43
CA MET A 301 -73.92 80.24 -100.07
C MET A 301 -73.09 81.53 -100.04
N ASP A 302 -72.19 81.71 -101.02
CA ASP A 302 -71.40 82.94 -101.18
C ASP A 302 -72.31 84.14 -101.55
N GLU A 303 -73.20 83.98 -102.54
CA GLU A 303 -74.17 85.01 -102.93
C GLU A 303 -75.09 85.43 -101.76
N LEU A 304 -75.55 84.46 -100.96
CA LEU A 304 -76.37 84.74 -99.77
C LEU A 304 -75.59 85.54 -98.71
N GLN A 305 -74.31 85.25 -98.53
CA GLN A 305 -73.46 85.96 -97.57
C GLN A 305 -73.10 87.38 -98.06
N GLU A 306 -72.90 87.57 -99.37
CA GLU A 306 -72.68 88.90 -99.97
C GLU A 306 -73.94 89.78 -99.93
N ALA A 307 -75.13 89.20 -100.14
CA ALA A 307 -76.40 89.90 -99.96
C ALA A 307 -76.60 90.32 -98.49
N LYS A 308 -76.17 89.48 -97.54
CA LYS A 308 -76.31 89.71 -96.10
C LYS A 308 -75.42 90.86 -95.60
N THR A 309 -74.19 91.02 -96.09
CA THR A 309 -73.35 92.19 -95.74
C THR A 309 -73.91 93.49 -96.30
N LYS A 310 -74.33 93.50 -97.58
CA LYS A 310 -74.95 94.68 -98.23
C LYS A 310 -76.21 95.16 -97.50
N ILE A 311 -77.00 94.26 -96.89
CA ILE A 311 -78.17 94.62 -96.09
C ILE A 311 -77.79 95.35 -94.78
N TYR A 312 -76.67 95.00 -94.14
CA TYR A 312 -76.17 95.75 -92.98
C TYR A 312 -75.64 97.14 -93.39
N GLU A 313 -74.88 97.23 -94.48
CA GLU A 313 -74.38 98.52 -95.02
C GLU A 313 -75.49 99.47 -95.48
N ILE A 314 -76.65 98.94 -95.89
CA ILE A 314 -77.83 99.75 -96.22
C ILE A 314 -78.52 100.23 -94.94
N LYS A 315 -78.64 99.40 -93.90
CA LYS A 315 -79.24 99.82 -92.62
C LYS A 315 -78.48 100.95 -91.95
N GLU A 316 -77.15 100.86 -91.85
CA GLU A 316 -76.36 101.94 -91.23
C GLU A 316 -76.48 103.23 -92.05
N ARG A 317 -76.37 103.19 -93.38
CA ARG A 317 -76.51 104.41 -94.20
C ARG A 317 -77.93 104.96 -94.27
N GLU A 318 -78.96 104.12 -94.18
CA GLU A 318 -80.34 104.58 -94.01
C GLU A 318 -80.45 105.38 -92.71
N LYS A 319 -79.86 104.85 -91.63
CA LYS A 319 -79.91 105.41 -90.29
C LYS A 319 -79.04 106.69 -90.13
N GLU A 320 -77.87 106.76 -90.77
CA GLU A 320 -77.01 107.97 -90.78
C GLU A 320 -77.66 109.12 -91.58
N ALA A 321 -78.10 108.81 -92.80
CA ALA A 321 -78.81 109.76 -93.66
C ALA A 321 -80.11 110.20 -93.00
N GLN A 322 -80.73 109.30 -92.25
CA GLN A 322 -81.76 109.67 -91.31
C GLN A 322 -81.18 110.72 -90.30
N ILE A 323 -80.25 110.46 -89.37
CA ILE A 323 -79.84 111.47 -88.31
C ILE A 323 -79.66 112.90 -88.85
N GLU A 324 -78.97 113.06 -89.96
CA GLU A 324 -78.60 114.35 -90.56
C GLU A 324 -79.80 115.30 -90.73
N ILE A 325 -80.97 114.78 -91.08
CA ILE A 325 -82.07 115.63 -91.54
C ILE A 325 -82.99 116.06 -90.39
N ALA A 326 -82.96 115.35 -89.24
CA ALA A 326 -83.47 115.83 -87.95
C ALA A 326 -82.82 117.17 -87.58
N VAL A 327 -81.51 117.24 -87.76
CA VAL A 327 -80.70 118.43 -87.49
C VAL A 327 -81.10 119.54 -88.46
N LEU A 328 -81.16 119.26 -89.77
CA LEU A 328 -81.55 120.24 -90.79
C LEU A 328 -82.97 120.79 -90.61
N LYS A 329 -83.95 119.98 -90.19
CA LYS A 329 -85.30 120.44 -89.79
C LYS A 329 -85.22 121.48 -88.68
N SER A 330 -84.37 121.27 -87.67
CA SER A 330 -84.26 122.14 -86.49
C SER A 330 -83.64 123.51 -86.81
N GLU A 331 -82.59 123.55 -87.64
CA GLU A 331 -81.93 124.80 -88.03
C GLU A 331 -82.81 125.65 -88.94
N LEU A 332 -83.54 125.03 -89.87
CA LEU A 332 -84.48 125.71 -90.77
C LEU A 332 -85.61 126.39 -89.98
N HIS A 333 -86.09 125.74 -88.91
CA HIS A 333 -87.10 126.33 -88.02
C HIS A 333 -86.57 127.51 -87.20
N LYS A 334 -85.30 127.47 -86.79
CA LYS A 334 -84.61 128.56 -86.08
C LYS A 334 -84.39 129.77 -86.99
N GLY A 335 -83.81 129.59 -88.17
CA GLY A 335 -83.53 130.69 -89.11
C GLY A 335 -84.78 131.44 -89.58
N ARG A 336 -85.91 130.74 -89.73
CA ARG A 336 -87.22 131.38 -90.02
C ARG A 336 -87.71 132.28 -88.90
N SER A 337 -87.36 132.01 -87.63
CA SER A 337 -87.72 132.87 -86.51
C SER A 337 -86.91 134.17 -86.47
N GLU A 338 -85.68 134.15 -86.99
CA GLU A 338 -84.74 135.27 -86.90
C GLU A 338 -84.94 136.30 -88.04
N LEU A 339 -85.31 135.87 -89.26
CA LEU A 339 -85.46 136.81 -90.38
C LEU A 339 -86.74 137.67 -90.33
N SER A 340 -87.87 137.15 -89.83
CA SER A 340 -89.10 137.97 -89.66
C SER A 340 -88.94 139.11 -88.64
N ALA A 341 -87.90 139.08 -87.81
CA ALA A 341 -87.53 140.21 -86.95
C ALA A 341 -86.76 141.32 -87.68
N ALA A 342 -86.16 141.03 -88.84
CA ALA A 342 -85.40 141.98 -89.66
C ALA A 342 -86.31 142.77 -90.63
N GLU A 343 -87.29 142.12 -91.26
CA GLU A 343 -88.27 142.79 -92.15
C GLU A 343 -89.10 143.87 -91.43
N ALA A 344 -89.19 143.80 -90.10
CA ALA A 344 -89.88 144.77 -89.25
C ALA A 344 -89.11 146.10 -89.04
N ARG A 345 -87.91 146.30 -89.61
CA ARG A 345 -87.06 147.48 -89.35
C ARG A 345 -86.42 148.13 -90.59
N THR A 346 -86.90 149.33 -90.93
CA THR A 346 -86.23 150.36 -91.78
C THR A 346 -86.03 150.02 -93.27
N GLY A 347 -86.79 150.56 -94.23
CA GLY A 347 -88.02 151.37 -94.15
C GLY A 347 -87.93 152.83 -94.62
N SER A 348 -86.75 153.44 -94.84
CA SER A 348 -86.65 154.91 -94.91
C SER A 348 -85.69 155.56 -95.93
N VAL A 349 -85.15 154.86 -96.93
CA VAL A 349 -84.38 155.51 -98.03
C VAL A 349 -84.85 155.00 -99.40
N LYS A 350 -85.94 155.60 -99.91
CA LYS A 350 -86.73 155.04 -101.03
C LYS A 350 -86.64 155.72 -102.41
N PRO A 351 -86.19 156.99 -102.58
CA PRO A 351 -86.16 157.65 -103.91
C PRO A 351 -84.76 158.07 -104.42
N GLY A 352 -83.66 157.60 -103.82
CA GLY A 352 -82.31 158.14 -104.08
C GLY A 352 -81.68 157.82 -105.45
N LEU A 353 -81.55 156.53 -105.80
CA LEU A 353 -80.87 156.13 -107.05
C LEU A 353 -81.77 156.22 -108.32
N TYR A 354 -83.02 156.65 -108.16
CA TYR A 354 -84.00 156.84 -109.23
C TYR A 354 -83.52 157.82 -110.32
N LEU A 355 -82.59 158.73 -109.98
CA LEU A 355 -82.08 159.76 -110.87
C LEU A 355 -80.94 159.29 -111.81
N ALA A 356 -80.12 158.32 -111.39
CA ALA A 356 -78.95 157.88 -112.17
C ALA A 356 -79.36 157.14 -113.47
N VAL A 357 -80.47 156.40 -113.43
CA VAL A 357 -81.04 155.73 -114.60
C VAL A 357 -81.60 156.76 -115.60
N GLN A 358 -82.11 157.91 -115.13
CA GLN A 358 -82.76 158.93 -115.98
C GLN A 358 -81.82 159.75 -116.85
N GLN A 359 -80.49 159.66 -116.70
CA GLN A 359 -79.53 160.41 -117.54
C GLN A 359 -78.73 159.55 -118.53
N LEU A 360 -78.80 158.23 -118.44
CA LEU A 360 -78.36 157.31 -119.51
C LEU A 360 -79.55 156.70 -120.29
N ALA A 361 -80.75 156.65 -119.71
CA ALA A 361 -81.98 156.35 -120.46
C ALA A 361 -82.42 157.49 -121.42
N VAL A 362 -81.69 158.61 -121.46
CA VAL A 362 -81.80 159.68 -122.46
C VAL A 362 -80.79 159.49 -123.61
N GLU A 363 -80.10 158.35 -123.64
CA GLU A 363 -79.44 157.77 -124.81
C GLU A 363 -79.91 156.30 -124.92
N ALA A 364 -81.10 155.98 -125.41
CA ALA A 364 -82.02 156.70 -126.32
C ALA A 364 -81.46 157.07 -127.71
N GLU A 365 -80.29 156.55 -128.08
CA GLU A 365 -79.96 156.33 -129.50
C GLU A 365 -80.51 154.96 -129.94
N ALA A 366 -81.84 154.92 -130.12
CA ALA A 366 -82.54 154.10 -131.12
C ALA A 366 -82.30 152.56 -131.15
N ALA A 367 -81.78 151.96 -130.09
CA ALA A 367 -81.66 150.50 -129.92
C ALA A 367 -82.93 149.82 -129.36
N GLU A 368 -84.00 150.58 -129.12
CA GLU A 368 -85.37 150.07 -128.88
C GLU A 368 -85.99 149.52 -130.18
N ARG A 369 -85.29 148.57 -130.82
CA ARG A 369 -85.62 148.02 -132.15
C ARG A 369 -85.79 146.48 -132.16
N GLU A 370 -85.68 145.79 -131.01
CA GLU A 370 -85.67 144.31 -130.89
C GLU A 370 -86.21 143.79 -129.49
N ASN A 371 -87.49 143.39 -129.28
CA ASN A 371 -88.22 143.40 -127.95
C ASN A 371 -88.59 141.98 -127.12
N GLN A 372 -88.05 141.52 -125.85
CA GLN A 372 -88.51 140.68 -124.51
C GLN A 372 -88.30 139.06 -124.03
N ARG A 373 -88.39 138.20 -122.84
CA ARG A 373 -88.70 137.96 -121.25
C ARG A 373 -88.70 136.46 -120.37
N LEU A 374 -88.34 136.20 -118.99
CA LEU A 374 -88.82 135.26 -117.71
C LEU A 374 -88.46 133.74 -116.99
N LYS A 375 -88.47 133.44 -115.57
CA LYS A 375 -88.81 132.21 -114.51
C LYS A 375 -87.92 131.16 -113.51
N GLY A 376 -88.40 130.37 -112.39
CA GLY A 376 -87.77 129.31 -111.31
C GLY A 376 -88.63 128.56 -110.06
N LEU A 377 -88.42 127.66 -108.93
CA LEU A 377 -87.48 126.62 -108.10
C LEU A 377 -87.96 125.78 -106.67
N ASP A 378 -87.30 124.65 -106.04
CA ASP A 378 -87.15 123.91 -104.56
C ASP A 378 -88.05 122.74 -103.72
N LYS A 379 -87.87 121.86 -102.57
CA LYS A 379 -86.93 120.98 -101.58
C LYS A 379 -87.49 120.03 -100.27
N VAL A 380 -86.87 118.94 -99.54
CA VAL A 380 -87.36 117.93 -98.35
C VAL A 380 -86.37 116.94 -97.38
N THR A 381 -86.69 116.19 -96.17
CA THR A 381 -86.26 114.75 -95.49
C THR A 381 -86.02 114.34 -93.84
N GLU A 382 -85.47 113.13 -93.22
CA GLU A 382 -85.60 112.29 -91.80
C GLU A 382 -84.48 111.89 -90.55
N GLU A 383 -84.21 110.67 -89.75
CA GLU A 383 -83.40 110.33 -88.32
C GLU A 383 -82.71 108.86 -87.53
N SER A 384 -81.36 108.27 -87.26
CA SER A 384 -80.80 106.92 -86.38
C SER A 384 -79.25 106.35 -85.72
N GLU A 385 -78.59 105.00 -85.62
CA GLU A 385 -77.08 104.28 -85.22
C GLU A 385 -76.45 102.92 -84.29
N ASP A 386 -75.13 102.22 -84.34
CA ASP A 386 -74.35 100.87 -83.65
C ASP A 386 -72.66 100.61 -83.26
N PHE A 387 -71.62 99.58 -82.96
CA PHE A 387 -71.02 98.01 -82.85
C PHE A 387 -69.53 97.43 -82.05
N GLY A 388 -68.79 96.13 -82.06
CA GLY A 388 -67.44 95.51 -81.25
C GLY A 388 -66.43 94.06 -81.42
N LEU A 389 -65.30 93.52 -80.59
CA LEU A 389 -64.15 92.28 -80.72
C LEU A 389 -63.08 91.61 -79.47
N MET A 390 -61.96 90.65 -79.20
CA MET A 390 -60.89 89.39 -79.54
C MET A 390 -59.63 88.67 -78.50
N HIS A 391 -58.80 87.42 -78.54
CA HIS A 391 -57.32 86.77 -77.95
C HIS A 391 -56.83 85.13 -77.53
N THR A 392 -55.69 84.25 -77.06
CA THR A 392 -54.11 83.87 -76.55
C THR A 392 -53.34 82.28 -76.28
N ASP A 393 -51.99 81.84 -75.80
CA ASP A 393 -51.13 80.38 -75.67
C ASP A 393 -49.64 79.86 -74.79
N GLN A 394 -48.97 78.54 -74.66
CA GLN A 394 -47.44 77.81 -74.39
C GLN A 394 -46.68 76.59 -73.34
N TYR A 395 -45.37 75.86 -73.40
CA TYR A 395 -44.63 74.54 -72.63
C TYR A 395 -42.94 73.96 -72.50
N GLU A 396 -42.29 72.87 -71.70
CA GLU A 396 -40.84 71.95 -71.76
C GLU A 396 -40.12 70.70 -70.71
N LYS A 397 -38.80 69.99 -70.73
CA LYS A 397 -38.11 68.63 -69.99
C LYS A 397 -36.46 67.97 -69.77
N TYR A 398 -35.90 66.91 -68.88
CA TYR A 398 -34.59 65.87 -68.73
C TYR A 398 -34.08 65.20 -67.28
N SER A 399 -33.04 64.27 -67.15
CA SER A 399 -31.95 63.95 -66.04
C SER A 399 -32.09 63.00 -64.74
N CYS A 400 -31.12 62.49 -63.84
CA CYS A 400 -29.64 62.01 -63.70
C CYS A 400 -29.11 61.40 -62.27
N GLN A 401 -27.86 60.78 -62.10
CA GLN A 401 -26.90 60.46 -60.88
C GLN A 401 -26.98 59.15 -59.91
N ASP A 402 -26.09 58.62 -58.96
CA ASP A 402 -24.59 58.41 -58.53
C ASP A 402 -24.40 57.54 -57.14
N VAL A 403 -23.32 57.05 -56.37
CA VAL A 403 -21.83 56.55 -56.35
C VAL A 403 -21.21 55.98 -54.94
N ASP A 404 -20.13 55.09 -54.85
CA ASP A 404 -19.03 54.65 -53.80
C ASP A 404 -19.20 53.89 -52.38
N ALA A 405 -18.23 53.19 -51.65
CA ALA A 405 -16.87 52.52 -51.84
C ALA A 405 -16.23 51.65 -50.63
N PHE A 406 -15.21 50.80 -50.95
CA PHE A 406 -14.04 50.07 -50.29
C PHE A 406 -13.50 50.37 -48.82
N GLN A 407 -12.56 49.64 -48.12
CA GLN A 407 -12.01 48.23 -48.02
C GLN A 407 -10.87 48.06 -46.92
N LYS A 408 -10.58 46.82 -46.42
CA LYS A 408 -9.25 46.22 -45.98
C LYS A 408 -8.50 46.43 -44.60
N ASN A 409 -7.86 45.31 -44.17
CA ASN A 409 -6.51 45.07 -43.54
C ASN A 409 -6.10 45.27 -42.04
N GLU A 410 -5.48 44.19 -41.48
CA GLU A 410 -4.19 44.09 -40.70
C GLU A 410 -3.98 44.75 -39.29
N SER A 411 -3.06 44.31 -38.38
CA SER A 411 -2.38 43.00 -38.12
C SER A 411 -1.58 42.95 -36.78
N ASN A 412 -1.23 41.72 -36.33
CA ASN A 412 0.04 41.29 -35.68
C ASN A 412 0.34 41.44 -34.15
N ALA A 413 1.27 40.58 -33.70
CA ALA A 413 2.07 40.50 -32.44
C ALA A 413 1.41 40.11 -31.10
N GLU A 414 2.10 39.51 -30.09
CA GLU A 414 2.98 38.31 -30.03
C GLU A 414 3.45 38.05 -28.57
N SER A 415 3.37 36.80 -28.05
CA SER A 415 4.43 36.15 -27.22
C SER A 415 4.05 34.82 -26.51
N VAL A 416 4.81 33.76 -26.82
CA VAL A 416 5.32 32.66 -25.94
C VAL A 416 4.32 31.63 -25.33
N LYS A 417 4.85 30.42 -25.07
CA LYS A 417 4.14 29.15 -24.72
C LYS A 417 4.75 28.48 -23.47
N ARG A 418 3.95 27.59 -22.83
CA ARG A 418 4.27 26.23 -22.28
C ARG A 418 5.54 26.05 -21.41
N ARG A 419 5.45 25.59 -20.15
CA ARG A 419 5.10 24.22 -19.63
C ARG A 419 6.25 23.17 -19.66
N ASN A 420 6.42 22.54 -18.50
CA ASN A 420 6.72 21.10 -18.22
C ASN A 420 8.16 20.56 -18.04
N GLU A 421 8.29 19.78 -16.94
CA GLU A 421 9.09 18.55 -16.73
C GLU A 421 10.65 18.59 -16.71
N LYS A 422 11.27 18.32 -15.54
CA LYS A 422 11.82 16.99 -15.12
C LYS A 422 12.66 17.02 -13.82
N ASP A 423 12.83 15.82 -13.24
CA ASP A 423 13.93 15.33 -12.38
C ASP A 423 14.56 16.28 -11.34
N GLY A 424 14.09 16.19 -10.09
CA GLY A 424 14.58 16.96 -8.95
C GLY A 424 15.87 16.42 -8.31
N ASN A 425 17.03 16.70 -8.91
CA ASN A 425 18.32 16.54 -8.23
C ASN A 425 18.43 17.52 -7.05
N ILE A 426 18.56 17.01 -5.82
CA ILE A 426 18.73 17.85 -4.62
C ILE A 426 20.06 18.60 -4.72
N THR A 427 19.97 19.89 -5.00
CA THR A 427 21.11 20.81 -5.11
C THR A 427 20.98 21.83 -3.99
N ILE A 428 21.79 21.70 -2.94
CA ILE A 428 21.87 22.70 -1.87
C ILE A 428 22.54 23.98 -2.39
N SER A 429 22.15 25.14 -1.87
CA SER A 429 22.81 26.41 -2.20
C SER A 429 24.26 26.45 -1.68
N LEU A 430 25.08 27.35 -2.26
CA LEU A 430 26.45 27.53 -1.84
C LEU A 430 26.51 28.05 -0.39
N GLU A 431 25.57 28.92 -0.02
CA GLU A 431 25.38 29.46 1.32
C GLU A 431 25.03 28.36 2.35
N GLU A 432 24.16 27.40 2.00
CA GLU A 432 23.84 26.25 2.86
C GLU A 432 25.03 25.31 3.01
N TYR A 433 25.80 25.09 1.94
CA TYR A 433 27.02 24.28 1.98
C TYR A 433 28.10 24.92 2.87
N GLU A 434 28.35 26.23 2.73
CA GLU A 434 29.24 26.97 3.63
C GLU A 434 28.76 26.96 5.08
N PHE A 435 27.45 27.09 5.32
CA PHE A 435 26.88 27.03 6.66
C PHE A 435 27.10 25.65 7.32
N LEU A 436 27.01 24.56 6.55
CA LEU A 436 27.34 23.21 7.01
C LEU A 436 28.84 23.05 7.33
N ILE A 437 29.75 23.59 6.50
CA ILE A 437 31.20 23.59 6.77
C ILE A 437 31.51 24.31 8.09
N ARG A 438 31.03 25.56 8.25
CA ARG A 438 31.28 26.37 9.46
C ARG A 438 30.72 25.71 10.74
N LYS A 439 29.71 24.84 10.61
CA LYS A 439 29.14 24.03 11.70
C LYS A 439 30.03 22.82 12.04
N ALA A 440 30.62 22.17 11.04
CA ALA A 440 31.57 21.07 11.23
C ALA A 440 32.91 21.55 11.83
N GLU A 441 33.43 22.70 11.38
CA GLU A 441 34.67 23.29 11.89
C GLU A 441 34.59 23.61 13.39
N LYS A 442 33.47 24.19 13.84
CA LYS A 442 33.21 24.46 15.26
C LYS A 442 33.13 23.19 16.13
N ALA A 443 32.69 22.05 15.55
CA ALA A 443 32.76 20.76 16.25
C ALA A 443 34.21 20.25 16.34
N GLY A 444 35.02 20.46 15.29
CA GLY A 444 36.44 20.12 15.27
C GLY A 444 37.31 20.96 16.22
N GLU A 445 36.97 22.22 16.47
CA GLU A 445 37.65 23.06 17.46
C GLU A 445 37.51 22.53 18.91
N PHE A 446 36.37 21.92 19.24
CA PHE A 446 36.10 21.40 20.58
C PHE A 446 37.10 20.29 20.95
N LEU A 447 37.22 19.28 20.08
CA LEU A 447 38.17 18.16 20.21
C LEU A 447 39.64 18.64 20.24
N ARG A 448 39.98 19.68 19.47
CA ARG A 448 41.36 20.20 19.42
C ARG A 448 41.76 20.95 20.69
N ARG A 449 40.80 21.47 21.45
CA ARG A 449 41.02 22.21 22.71
C ARG A 449 41.24 21.30 23.92
N GLU A 450 40.64 20.12 23.95
CA GLU A 450 40.91 19.12 25.00
C GLU A 450 42.31 18.51 24.86
N SER A 451 42.71 18.18 23.63
CA SER A 451 44.01 17.56 23.36
C SER A 451 45.23 18.46 23.63
N SER A 452 45.06 19.78 23.74
CA SER A 452 46.14 20.75 23.89
C SER A 452 46.45 21.15 25.35
N ASN A 453 45.63 20.76 26.32
CA ASN A 453 45.83 21.06 27.74
C ASN A 453 46.66 20.00 28.50
N MET A 454 47.12 18.94 27.83
CA MET A 454 47.83 17.82 28.47
C MET A 454 49.35 18.09 28.66
N SER A 455 49.68 19.10 29.46
CA SER A 455 51.07 19.40 29.87
C SER A 455 51.60 18.40 30.90
N THR A 456 51.98 17.21 30.41
CA THR A 456 53.19 16.47 30.81
C THR A 456 53.70 16.63 32.26
N THR A 457 53.26 15.76 33.17
CA THR A 457 54.18 15.22 34.21
C THR A 457 53.73 13.92 34.88
N SER A 458 52.43 13.72 35.16
CA SER A 458 52.00 12.75 36.20
C SER A 458 51.52 11.36 35.75
N ILE A 459 51.38 11.06 34.45
CA ILE A 459 50.63 9.88 33.96
C ILE A 459 51.52 8.65 33.66
N THR A 460 52.85 8.79 33.72
CA THR A 460 53.81 7.77 33.25
C THR A 460 54.23 6.72 34.28
N SER A 461 53.87 6.89 35.56
CA SER A 461 54.21 5.98 36.66
C SER A 461 53.20 4.82 36.78
N GLU A 462 51.92 5.12 36.96
CA GLU A 462 50.89 4.14 37.34
C GLU A 462 50.65 3.11 36.22
N ASN A 463 50.45 3.59 34.98
CA ASN A 463 50.37 2.75 33.77
C ASN A 463 51.51 1.73 33.63
N LYS A 464 52.72 2.06 34.14
CA LYS A 464 53.90 1.19 34.06
C LYS A 464 53.89 0.07 35.10
N TYR A 465 53.23 0.27 36.24
CA TYR A 465 53.03 -0.79 37.25
C TYR A 465 51.89 -1.72 36.85
N GLU A 466 50.77 -1.17 36.39
CA GLU A 466 49.62 -1.96 35.91
C GLU A 466 50.01 -2.85 34.72
N SER A 467 50.71 -2.29 33.73
CA SER A 467 51.24 -3.05 32.58
C SER A 467 52.16 -4.22 33.01
N GLN A 468 52.95 -4.05 34.07
CA GLN A 468 53.78 -5.13 34.61
C GLN A 468 52.98 -6.18 35.39
N LEU A 469 51.92 -5.78 36.08
CA LEU A 469 51.03 -6.69 36.80
C LEU A 469 50.26 -7.58 35.80
N LEU A 470 49.60 -6.96 34.81
CA LEU A 470 48.93 -7.64 33.70
C LEU A 470 49.86 -8.59 32.94
N LYS A 471 51.13 -8.20 32.73
CA LYS A 471 52.13 -9.08 32.10
C LYS A 471 52.43 -10.33 32.93
N LYS A 472 52.57 -10.21 34.25
CA LYS A 472 52.78 -11.36 35.15
C LYS A 472 51.56 -12.26 35.23
N GLU A 473 50.36 -11.67 35.28
CA GLU A 473 49.10 -12.42 35.28
C GLU A 473 48.92 -13.21 33.97
N LEU A 474 49.22 -12.59 32.81
CA LEU A 474 49.25 -13.27 31.52
C LEU A 474 50.27 -14.43 31.48
N GLU A 475 51.45 -14.25 32.06
CA GLU A 475 52.48 -15.31 32.11
C GLU A 475 52.02 -16.50 32.99
N ILE A 476 51.40 -16.23 34.15
CA ILE A 476 50.76 -17.25 34.99
C ILE A 476 49.62 -17.94 34.24
N ALA A 477 48.78 -17.20 33.51
CA ALA A 477 47.69 -17.75 32.72
C ALA A 477 48.20 -18.64 31.56
N ILE A 478 49.31 -18.29 30.92
CA ILE A 478 49.96 -19.10 29.88
C ILE A 478 50.48 -20.43 30.47
N VAL A 479 51.14 -20.41 31.64
CA VAL A 479 51.59 -21.63 32.32
C VAL A 479 50.40 -22.52 32.68
N LYS A 480 49.33 -21.95 33.26
CA LYS A 480 48.10 -22.66 33.60
C LYS A 480 47.40 -23.23 32.35
N ASN A 481 47.41 -22.52 31.22
CA ASN A 481 46.84 -23.02 29.96
C ASN A 481 47.64 -24.22 29.41
N ARG A 482 48.97 -24.22 29.51
CA ARG A 482 49.81 -25.37 29.14
C ARG A 482 49.52 -26.59 30.00
N GLU A 483 49.38 -26.41 31.32
CA GLU A 483 49.04 -27.49 32.24
C GLU A 483 47.63 -28.06 31.99
N LEU A 484 46.67 -27.22 31.59
CA LEU A 484 45.33 -27.66 31.20
C LEU A 484 45.34 -28.44 29.87
N ARG A 485 46.20 -28.07 28.90
CA ARG A 485 46.39 -28.85 27.66
C ARG A 485 46.95 -30.25 27.92
N THR A 486 47.99 -30.37 28.73
CA THR A 486 48.57 -31.70 29.04
C THR A 486 47.60 -32.57 29.85
N ARG A 487 46.77 -31.98 30.73
CA ARG A 487 45.64 -32.70 31.36
C ARG A 487 44.59 -33.14 30.34
N LEU A 488 44.26 -32.31 29.35
CA LEU A 488 43.30 -32.65 28.29
C LEU A 488 43.83 -33.79 27.40
N GLU A 489 45.09 -33.75 26.99
CA GLU A 489 45.75 -34.82 26.23
C GLU A 489 45.76 -36.16 27.00
N GLN A 490 46.01 -36.11 28.32
CA GLN A 490 45.89 -37.28 29.20
C GLN A 490 44.44 -37.76 29.38
N ALA A 491 43.44 -36.88 29.30
CA ALA A 491 42.03 -37.26 29.34
C ALA A 491 41.57 -37.90 28.03
N VAL A 492 41.97 -37.35 26.87
CA VAL A 492 41.68 -37.88 25.53
C VAL A 492 42.28 -39.28 25.35
N THR A 493 43.57 -39.46 25.68
CA THR A 493 44.23 -40.77 25.57
C THR A 493 43.60 -41.84 26.47
N ARG A 494 43.10 -41.46 27.66
CA ARG A 494 42.30 -42.36 28.53
C ARG A 494 40.91 -42.65 27.94
N ALA A 495 40.25 -41.68 27.35
CA ALA A 495 38.94 -41.86 26.71
C ALA A 495 39.03 -42.81 25.49
N GLU A 496 40.02 -42.62 24.63
CA GLU A 496 40.31 -43.54 23.52
C GLU A 496 40.59 -44.96 23.99
N ALA A 497 41.37 -45.13 25.07
CA ALA A 497 41.65 -46.44 25.65
C ALA A 497 40.38 -47.10 26.20
N ALA A 498 39.50 -46.33 26.84
CA ALA A 498 38.20 -46.81 27.31
C ALA A 498 37.24 -47.18 26.16
N GLU A 499 37.26 -46.43 25.06
CA GLU A 499 36.46 -46.75 23.85
C GLU A 499 36.96 -48.03 23.15
N LYS A 500 38.28 -48.20 23.03
CA LYS A 500 38.92 -49.43 22.54
C LYS A 500 38.60 -50.63 23.45
N ALA A 501 38.53 -50.44 24.77
CA ALA A 501 38.09 -51.49 25.70
C ALA A 501 36.58 -51.78 25.60
N LYS A 502 35.74 -50.75 25.45
CA LYS A 502 34.28 -50.87 25.29
C LYS A 502 33.93 -51.69 24.05
N THR A 503 34.51 -51.36 22.89
CA THR A 503 34.24 -52.07 21.63
C THR A 503 34.61 -53.56 21.70
N ILE A 504 35.72 -53.92 22.36
CA ILE A 504 36.10 -55.32 22.63
C ILE A 504 35.05 -56.03 23.50
N LEU A 505 34.50 -55.36 24.53
CA LEU A 505 33.45 -55.93 25.40
C LEU A 505 32.10 -56.07 24.68
N GLU A 506 31.71 -55.10 23.86
CA GLU A 506 30.49 -55.15 23.05
C GLU A 506 30.56 -56.31 22.03
N ASP A 507 31.73 -56.53 21.41
CA ASP A 507 31.95 -57.63 20.48
C ASP A 507 31.93 -59.01 21.17
N GLN A 508 32.49 -59.12 22.39
CA GLN A 508 32.31 -60.31 23.24
C GLN A 508 30.85 -60.55 23.64
N GLN A 509 30.11 -59.49 24.00
CA GLN A 509 28.71 -59.58 24.37
C GLN A 509 27.85 -60.04 23.18
N LYS A 510 28.10 -59.50 21.99
CA LYS A 510 27.45 -59.92 20.74
C LYS A 510 27.67 -61.41 20.47
N ARG A 511 28.93 -61.89 20.52
CA ARG A 511 29.25 -63.33 20.35
C ARG A 511 28.53 -64.21 21.37
N ARG A 512 28.42 -63.79 22.63
CA ARG A 512 27.64 -64.50 23.68
C ARG A 512 26.13 -64.51 23.39
N GLN A 513 25.57 -63.43 22.84
CA GLN A 513 24.17 -63.37 22.43
C GLN A 513 23.89 -64.28 21.21
N GLU A 514 24.74 -64.23 20.19
CA GLU A 514 24.67 -65.15 19.03
C GLU A 514 24.75 -66.61 19.47
N GLN A 515 25.66 -66.97 20.38
CA GLN A 515 25.77 -68.32 20.91
C GLN A 515 24.49 -68.76 21.66
N LYS A 516 23.91 -67.88 22.49
CA LYS A 516 22.61 -68.14 23.15
C LYS A 516 21.46 -68.31 22.14
N GLN A 517 21.44 -67.51 21.08
CA GLN A 517 20.44 -67.65 20.01
C GLN A 517 20.60 -68.96 19.24
N ARG A 518 21.84 -69.36 18.89
CA ARG A 518 22.12 -70.66 18.25
C ARG A 518 21.71 -71.84 19.13
N ILE A 519 21.99 -71.79 20.44
CA ILE A 519 21.53 -72.82 21.40
C ILE A 519 20.00 -72.86 21.47
N LYS A 520 19.32 -71.70 21.54
CA LYS A 520 17.85 -71.65 21.55
C LYS A 520 17.26 -72.22 20.25
N ALA A 521 17.83 -71.87 19.09
CA ALA A 521 17.41 -72.39 17.79
C ALA A 521 17.61 -73.92 17.67
N ALA A 522 18.73 -74.45 18.17
CA ALA A 522 18.98 -75.89 18.20
C ALA A 522 17.99 -76.63 19.12
N ILE A 523 17.63 -76.06 20.28
CA ILE A 523 16.60 -76.63 21.18
C ILE A 523 15.22 -76.61 20.51
N VAL A 524 14.86 -75.53 19.80
CA VAL A 524 13.61 -75.47 19.04
C VAL A 524 13.60 -76.50 17.91
N GLY A 525 14.67 -76.61 17.12
CA GLY A 525 14.78 -77.62 16.05
C GLY A 525 14.68 -79.06 16.56
N LEU A 526 15.28 -79.39 17.70
CA LEU A 526 15.13 -80.70 18.35
C LEU A 526 13.69 -80.96 18.83
N HIS A 527 12.98 -79.93 19.29
CA HIS A 527 11.56 -80.03 19.62
C HIS A 527 10.69 -80.22 18.38
N GLU A 528 10.93 -79.44 17.32
CA GLU A 528 10.22 -79.55 16.04
C GLU A 528 10.43 -80.94 15.41
N GLU A 529 11.68 -81.42 15.35
CA GLU A 529 12.03 -82.78 14.90
C GLU A 529 11.31 -83.85 15.74
N SER A 530 11.25 -83.67 17.06
CA SER A 530 10.50 -84.57 17.96
C SER A 530 8.99 -84.57 17.69
N THR A 531 8.38 -83.39 17.47
CA THR A 531 6.94 -83.28 17.17
C THR A 531 6.56 -83.66 15.75
N SER A 532 7.49 -83.61 14.79
CA SER A 532 7.29 -84.05 13.41
C SER A 532 7.22 -85.57 13.25
N ARG A 533 7.47 -86.33 14.35
CA ARG A 533 7.60 -87.79 14.34
C ARG A 533 6.35 -88.55 14.78
N GLU A 534 5.17 -88.01 14.48
CA GLU A 534 3.92 -88.79 14.56
C GLU A 534 3.46 -89.27 13.17
N PHE A 535 3.14 -90.56 13.08
CA PHE A 535 2.53 -91.27 11.95
C PHE A 535 3.27 -91.33 10.61
N SER A 536 4.26 -92.23 10.55
CA SER A 536 4.21 -93.30 9.54
C SER A 536 4.62 -94.65 10.15
N SER A 537 3.88 -95.71 9.80
CA SER A 537 3.95 -97.02 10.48
C SER A 537 4.88 -98.01 9.79
N SER A 538 5.72 -98.73 10.54
CA SER A 538 6.35 -99.96 10.05
C SER A 538 6.58 -101.01 11.14
N THR A 539 5.85 -102.11 11.00
CA THR A 539 6.30 -103.52 11.13
C THR A 539 7.00 -104.00 12.41
N TYR A 540 6.42 -105.04 13.03
CA TYR A 540 7.05 -105.89 14.05
C TYR A 540 8.41 -106.45 13.61
N GLY A 541 9.44 -106.46 14.49
CA GLY A 541 10.70 -107.16 14.15
C GLY A 541 11.84 -107.14 15.18
N SER A 542 11.85 -108.13 16.08
CA SER A 542 13.05 -108.80 16.64
C SER A 542 14.00 -108.09 17.65
N ALA A 543 14.50 -108.94 18.56
CA ALA A 543 15.70 -108.85 19.40
C ALA A 543 15.81 -107.79 20.53
N PRO A 544 16.02 -108.22 21.80
CA PRO A 544 16.44 -107.32 22.87
C PRO A 544 17.92 -106.96 22.70
N LYS A 545 18.25 -105.66 22.79
CA LYS A 545 19.64 -105.20 22.89
C LYS A 545 20.06 -105.16 24.35
N GLU A 546 21.12 -105.88 24.69
CA GLU A 546 21.73 -105.83 26.01
C GLU A 546 22.25 -104.41 26.31
N TYR A 547 21.76 -103.80 27.39
CA TYR A 547 22.37 -102.61 27.93
C TYR A 547 23.63 -103.03 28.71
N GLN A 548 24.81 -102.61 28.25
CA GLN A 548 26.03 -102.78 29.04
C GLN A 548 25.90 -101.99 30.35
N PRO A 549 26.20 -102.59 31.53
CA PRO A 549 26.17 -101.88 32.78
C PRO A 549 27.24 -100.77 32.80
N LEU A 550 26.84 -99.60 33.32
CA LEU A 550 27.51 -98.31 33.13
C LEU A 550 29.00 -98.28 33.55
N GLY A 551 29.41 -99.17 34.47
CA GLY A 551 30.79 -99.30 34.93
C GLY A 551 31.81 -99.60 33.83
N LYS A 552 31.44 -100.30 32.75
CA LYS A 552 32.34 -100.53 31.60
C LYS A 552 32.61 -99.26 30.78
N VAL A 553 31.66 -98.31 30.74
CA VAL A 553 31.80 -97.05 29.99
C VAL A 553 32.58 -96.01 30.80
N LEU A 554 32.39 -96.01 32.12
CA LEU A 554 33.06 -95.07 33.04
C LEU A 554 34.49 -95.48 33.44
N ASN A 555 34.96 -96.66 33.01
CA ASN A 555 36.31 -97.18 33.25
C ASN A 555 36.76 -97.16 34.73
N MET A 556 35.79 -97.31 35.65
CA MET A 556 36.05 -97.32 37.09
C MET A 556 36.51 -98.71 37.51
N LYS A 557 37.71 -98.79 38.09
CA LYS A 557 38.19 -99.98 38.79
C LYS A 557 37.54 -100.05 40.16
N PHE A 558 37.01 -101.23 40.49
CA PHE A 558 36.82 -101.67 41.87
C PHE A 558 38.07 -102.45 42.30
#